data_AF-A0A4V2E2T5-F1
#
_entry.id   AF-A0A4V2E2T5-F1
#
_cell.length_a   1.000
_cell.length_b   1.000
_cell.length_c   1.000
_cell.angle_alpha   90.00
_cell.angle_beta   90.00
_cell.angle_gamma   90.00
#
_symmetry.space_group_name_H-M   'P 1'
#
loop_
_entity.id
_entity.type
_entity.pdbx_description
1 polymer ?
#
loop_
_entity_poly.entity_id
_entity_poly.type
_entity_poly.pdbx_seq_one_letter_code
_entity_poly.pdbx_strand_id
1 'polypeptide(L)' 'MSAYKTFITIDDPSQVVLSDLPFRKGQRVRVVMLTAEDEATIISQRFQELFKATQALPGVEDLTEADILTEIAAHRRGE' A
#
# COMPACT_ATOMS: atom_id res chain seq x y z
N MET A 1 24.69 -13.00 4.27
CA MET A 1 24.10 -13.09 2.91
C MET A 1 23.65 -11.69 2.54
N SER A 2 24.26 -11.02 1.56
CA SER A 2 23.84 -9.67 1.14
C SER A 2 22.65 -9.78 0.21
N ALA A 3 21.51 -9.19 0.58
CA ALA A 3 20.31 -9.16 -0.25
C ALA A 3 20.23 -7.81 -0.99
N TYR A 4 20.13 -7.85 -2.31
CA TYR A 4 19.79 -6.71 -3.14
C TYR A 4 18.31 -6.81 -3.52
N LYS A 5 17.51 -5.80 -3.19
CA LYS A 5 16.07 -5.76 -3.51
C LYS A 5 15.83 -4.58 -4.45
N THR A 6 15.16 -4.86 -5.56
CA THR A 6 14.71 -3.86 -6.53
C THR A 6 13.30 -4.21 -6.98
N PHE A 7 12.55 -3.22 -7.41
CA PHE A 7 11.27 -3.41 -8.09
C PHE A 7 11.46 -3.13 -9.57
N ILE A 8 10.79 -3.92 -10.41
CA ILE A 8 10.75 -3.73 -11.86
C ILE A 8 9.32 -3.97 -12.33
N THR A 9 8.92 -3.23 -13.35
CA THR A 9 7.68 -3.49 -14.07
C THR A 9 7.99 -4.46 -15.20
N ILE A 10 7.14 -5.48 -15.38
CA ILE A 10 7.29 -6.44 -16.47
C ILE A 10 6.60 -5.85 -17.71
N ASP A 11 7.39 -5.38 -18.66
CA ASP A 11 6.89 -4.86 -19.94
C ASP A 11 6.68 -5.98 -20.97
N ASP A 12 7.61 -6.96 -21.02
CA ASP A 12 7.50 -8.18 -21.82
C ASP A 12 7.42 -9.40 -20.89
N PRO A 13 6.31 -10.16 -20.87
CA PRO A 13 6.17 -11.32 -20.00
C PRO A 13 7.11 -12.49 -20.36
N SER A 14 7.69 -12.48 -21.56
CA SER A 14 8.62 -13.52 -22.01
C SER A 14 10.07 -13.25 -21.60
N GLN A 15 10.42 -12.00 -21.29
CA GLN A 15 11.80 -11.62 -20.98
C GLN A 15 11.89 -10.44 -20.00
N VAL A 16 12.80 -10.59 -19.03
CA VAL A 16 13.21 -9.52 -18.11
C VAL A 16 14.73 -9.35 -18.19
N VAL A 17 15.18 -8.10 -18.38
CA VAL A 17 16.61 -7.74 -18.39
C VAL A 17 16.91 -6.87 -17.17
N LEU A 18 17.83 -7.33 -16.32
CA LEU A 18 18.32 -6.58 -15.15
C LEU A 18 19.71 -6.01 -15.47
N SER A 19 19.81 -4.68 -15.52
CA SER A 19 21.07 -3.96 -15.80
C SER A 19 21.67 -3.35 -14.52
N ASP A 20 22.96 -3.03 -14.57
CA ASP A 20 23.69 -2.29 -13.52
C ASP A 20 23.62 -2.90 -12.11
N LEU A 21 23.62 -4.24 -12.05
CA LEU A 21 23.58 -4.97 -10.78
C LEU A 21 24.89 -4.84 -9.99
N PRO A 22 24.85 -4.67 -8.65
CA PRO A 22 26.04 -4.50 -7.81
C PRO A 22 26.77 -5.82 -7.50
N PHE A 23 26.88 -6.72 -8.49
CA PHE A 23 27.50 -8.04 -8.34
C PHE A 23 28.80 -8.14 -9.15
N ARG A 24 29.72 -9.00 -8.69
CA ARG A 24 30.99 -9.25 -9.37
C ARG A 24 30.86 -10.38 -10.39
N LYS A 25 31.69 -10.34 -11.44
CA LYS A 25 31.81 -11.44 -12.41
C LYS A 25 32.12 -12.76 -11.70
N GLY A 26 31.36 -13.82 -12.04
CA GLY A 26 31.51 -15.15 -11.46
C GLY A 26 30.75 -15.39 -10.15
N GLN A 27 30.08 -14.38 -9.61
CA GLN A 27 29.26 -14.53 -8.41
C GLN A 27 27.94 -15.27 -8.73
N ARG A 28 27.67 -16.37 -8.02
CA ARG A 28 26.39 -17.08 -8.12
C ARG A 28 25.34 -16.33 -7.28
N VAL A 29 24.26 -15.90 -7.92
CA VAL A 29 23.14 -15.22 -7.28
C VAL A 29 21.89 -16.09 -7.32
N ARG A 30 21.00 -15.91 -6.34
CA ARG A 30 19.65 -16.50 -6.32
C ARG A 30 18.66 -15.39 -6.67
N VAL A 31 17.84 -15.63 -7.69
CA VAL A 31 16.74 -14.73 -8.06
C VAL A 31 15.46 -15.23 -7.38
N VAL A 32 14.77 -14.34 -6.70
CA VAL A 32 13.45 -14.60 -6.10
C VAL A 32 12.49 -13.58 -6.70
N MET A 33 11.47 -14.06 -7.40
CA MET A 33 10.42 -13.22 -7.98
C MET A 33 9.24 -13.21 -7.02
N LEU A 34 8.86 -12.01 -6.58
CA LEU A 34 7.66 -11.77 -5.81
C LEU A 34 6.90 -10.70 -6.58
N THR A 35 5.61 -10.90 -6.82
CA THR A 35 4.76 -9.81 -7.27
C THR A 35 4.75 -8.77 -6.17
N ALA A 36 5.02 -7.51 -6.50
CA ALA A 36 4.66 -6.44 -5.58
C ALA A 36 3.14 -6.55 -5.39
N GLU A 37 2.69 -6.76 -4.15
CA GLU A 37 1.30 -6.49 -3.83
C GLU A 37 1.07 -5.03 -4.23
N ASP A 38 0.02 -4.78 -4.99
CA ASP A 38 -0.32 -3.41 -5.38
C ASP A 38 -0.61 -2.63 -4.09
N GLU A 39 0.33 -1.77 -3.69
CA GLU A 39 0.21 -0.97 -2.48
C GLU A 39 -1.09 -0.17 -2.47
N ALA A 40 -1.56 0.28 -3.64
CA ALA A 40 -2.85 0.95 -3.75
C ALA A 40 -4.01 0.00 -3.43
N THR A 41 -3.94 -1.25 -3.90
CA THR A 41 -4.92 -2.28 -3.57
C THR A 41 -4.90 -2.63 -2.08
N ILE A 42 -3.72 -2.78 -1.45
CA ILE A 42 -3.62 -3.06 -0.01
C ILE A 42 -4.19 -1.90 0.81
N ILE A 43 -3.82 -0.67 0.48
CA ILE A 43 -4.30 0.53 1.18
C ILE A 43 -5.82 0.64 1.03
N SER A 44 -6.33 0.41 -0.18
CA SER A 44 -7.77 0.40 -0.46
C SER A 44 -8.51 -0.63 0.39
N GLN A 45 -8.01 -1.86 0.48
CA GLN A 45 -8.59 -2.92 1.32
C GLN A 45 -8.59 -2.55 2.80
N ARG A 46 -7.47 -2.04 3.31
CA ARG A 46 -7.36 -1.59 4.71
C ARG A 46 -8.32 -0.45 5.02
N PHE A 47 -8.48 0.50 4.09
CA PHE A 47 -9.42 1.61 4.26
C PHE A 47 -10.87 1.13 4.26
N GLN A 48 -11.22 0.16 3.40
CA GLN A 48 -12.54 -0.47 3.41
C GLN A 48 -12.82 -1.21 4.72
N GLU A 49 -11.84 -1.95 5.24
CA GLU A 49 -11.97 -2.65 6.53
C GLU A 49 -12.17 -1.67 7.69
N LEU A 50 -11.37 -0.61 7.74
CA LEU A 50 -11.51 0.46 8.74
C LEU A 50 -12.90 1.08 8.68
N PHE A 51 -13.37 1.44 7.47
CA PHE A 51 -14.67 2.07 7.29
C PHE A 51 -15.81 1.16 7.75
N LYS A 52 -15.76 -0.14 7.41
CA LYS A 52 -16.72 -1.14 7.90
C LYS A 52 -16.72 -1.23 9.42
N ALA A 53 -15.54 -1.24 10.04
CA ALA A 53 -15.41 -1.30 11.49
C ALA A 53 -15.98 -0.03 12.16
N THR A 54 -15.72 1.15 11.62
CA THR A 54 -16.27 2.41 12.13
C THR A 54 -17.79 2.47 11.97
N GLN A 55 -18.35 2.03 10.84
CA GLN A 55 -19.79 2.00 10.63
C GLN A 55 -20.53 0.99 11.51
N ALA A 56 -19.85 -0.05 11.98
CA ALA A 56 -20.42 -1.04 12.89
C ALA A 56 -20.47 -0.57 14.36
N LEU A 57 -19.96 0.64 14.68
CA LEU A 57 -19.99 1.15 16.04
C LEU A 57 -21.42 1.54 16.46
N PRO A 58 -21.85 1.22 17.70
CA PRO A 58 -23.16 1.62 18.20
C PRO A 58 -23.35 3.14 18.16
N GLY A 59 -24.53 3.60 17.73
CA GLY A 59 -24.88 5.02 17.68
C GLY A 59 -24.36 5.78 16.45
N VAL A 60 -23.65 5.13 15.53
CA VAL A 60 -23.22 5.77 14.27
C VAL A 60 -24.41 6.07 13.35
N GLU A 61 -25.47 5.27 13.41
CA GLU A 61 -26.71 5.51 12.63
C GLU A 61 -27.41 6.83 13.01
N ASP A 62 -27.16 7.35 14.21
CA ASP A 62 -27.72 8.62 14.69
C ASP A 62 -26.91 9.85 14.27
N LEU A 63 -25.68 9.65 13.74
CA LEU A 63 -24.82 10.75 13.29
C LEU A 63 -25.28 11.29 11.94
N THR A 64 -25.49 12.60 11.88
CA THR A 64 -25.85 13.28 10.64
C THR A 64 -24.63 13.82 9.91
N GLU A 65 -24.78 14.09 8.62
CA GLU A 65 -23.74 14.78 7.83
C GLU A 65 -23.36 16.14 8.44
N ALA A 66 -24.32 16.83 9.06
CA ALA A 66 -24.08 18.13 9.70
C ALA A 66 -23.18 18.00 10.95
N ASP A 67 -23.36 16.93 11.73
CA ASP A 67 -22.52 16.65 12.90
C ASP A 67 -21.09 16.38 12.48
N ILE A 68 -20.91 15.56 11.42
CA ILE A 68 -19.60 15.22 10.85
C ILE A 68 -18.90 16.47 10.31
N LEU A 69 -19.60 17.30 9.54
CA LEU A 69 -19.03 18.53 8.98
C LEU A 69 -18.63 19.52 10.08
N THR A 70 -19.43 19.61 11.14
CA THR A 70 -19.13 20.47 12.30
C THR A 70 -17.84 20.03 12.99
N GLU A 71 -17.69 18.73 13.23
CA GLU A 71 -16.50 18.14 13.85
C GLU A 71 -15.24 18.34 12.99
N ILE A 72 -15.33 18.08 11.67
CA ILE A 72 -14.21 18.31 10.74
C ILE A 72 -13.79 19.78 10.76
N ALA A 73 -14.76 20.70 10.80
CA ALA A 73 -14.47 22.12 10.84
C ALA A 73 -13.79 22.53 12.16
N ALA A 74 -14.23 22.00 13.30
CA ALA A 74 -13.61 22.22 14.61
C ALA A 74 -12.17 21.71 14.63
N HIS A 75 -11.96 20.45 14.22
CA HIS A 75 -10.62 19.85 14.17
C HIS A 75 -9.65 20.64 13.28
N ARG A 76 -10.11 21.14 12.12
CA ARG A 76 -9.28 21.97 11.22
C ARG A 76 -8.92 23.34 11.79
N ARG A 77 -9.71 23.86 12.74
CA ARG A 77 -9.39 25.07 13.50
C ARG A 77 -8.46 24.79 14.70
N GLY A 78 -8.21 23.51 15.01
CA GLY A 78 -7.40 23.09 16.16
C GLY A 78 -8.14 23.10 17.49
N GLU A 79 -9.47 23.08 17.46
CA GLU A 79 -10.34 22.77 18.60
C GLU A 79 -10.39 21.25 18.82
#